data_AF-A0A8T5L1I3-F1
#
_entry.id   AF-A0A8T5L1I3-F1
#
_cell.length_a   1.000
_cell.length_b   1.000
_cell.length_c   1.000
_cell.angle_alpha   90.00
_cell.angle_beta   90.00
_cell.angle_gamma   90.00
#
_symmetry.space_group_name_H-M   'P 1'
#
loop_
_entity.id
_entity.type
_entity.pdbx_description
1 polymer ?
#
loop_
_entity_poly.entity_id
_entity_poly.type
_entity_poly.pdbx_seq_one_letter_code
_entity_poly.pdbx_strand_id
1 'polypeptide(L)'
;MTKTIGSKDKVLHRKKRSDFGRKRNKYRGEPCKHHKRKRYHRRIGEKDSIIIWVQQKKNMTRDGYLNWKSHLRPKLYKETTDWKSTKPIRVKTNDINTKSKLEGYIAKTYWCGKDGKPQKFIVMGVSHGKTKTHFKWVKICTIIIKGTPEGNVGSIIDNKRLSKYGWFYKN
;
A
#
# COMPACT_ATOMS: atom_id res chain seq x y z
N MET A 1 52.26 -14.99 5.09
CA MET A 1 51.91 -14.74 6.50
C MET A 1 51.15 -13.43 6.62
N THR A 2 49.85 -13.47 6.87
CA THR A 2 48.99 -12.29 7.04
C THR A 2 49.22 -11.67 8.42
N LYS A 3 49.74 -10.43 8.46
CA LYS A 3 49.93 -9.66 9.71
C LYS A 3 48.58 -9.37 10.36
N THR A 4 48.38 -9.82 11.58
CA THR A 4 47.20 -9.51 12.41
C THR A 4 47.25 -8.05 12.82
N ILE A 5 46.25 -7.26 12.39
CA ILE A 5 46.15 -5.83 12.72
C ILE A 5 45.99 -5.68 14.24
N GLY A 6 46.99 -5.08 14.88
CA GLY A 6 47.05 -4.88 16.32
C GLY A 6 46.07 -3.81 16.80
N SER A 7 45.74 -3.83 18.09
CA SER A 7 44.81 -2.88 18.73
C SER A 7 45.21 -1.41 18.57
N LYS A 8 46.51 -1.11 18.39
CA LYS A 8 47.02 0.25 18.12
C LYS A 8 46.62 0.79 16.74
N ASP A 9 46.55 -0.05 15.72
CA ASP A 9 46.16 0.37 14.36
C ASP A 9 44.67 0.75 14.28
N LYS A 10 43.83 0.11 15.12
CA LYS A 10 42.41 0.48 15.25
C LYS A 10 42.20 1.86 15.90
N VAL A 11 43.19 2.38 16.64
CA VAL A 11 43.11 3.70 17.29
C VAL A 11 43.39 4.82 16.30
N LEU A 12 44.33 4.63 15.37
CA LEU A 12 44.65 5.61 14.31
C LEU A 12 43.47 5.88 13.36
N HIS A 13 42.58 4.89 13.16
CA HIS A 13 41.39 5.04 12.31
C HIS A 13 40.10 5.42 13.05
N ARG A 14 40.13 5.53 14.38
CA ARG A 14 38.97 6.02 15.15
C ARG A 14 38.93 7.53 15.12
N LYS A 15 37.86 8.09 14.54
CA LYS A 15 37.57 9.54 14.56
C LYS A 15 37.63 10.05 16.00
N LYS A 16 38.42 11.09 16.23
CA LYS A 16 38.54 11.71 17.57
C LYS A 16 37.21 12.36 17.94
N ARG A 17 36.89 12.47 19.24
CA ARG A 17 35.65 13.11 19.72
C ARG A 17 35.47 14.54 19.19
N SER A 18 36.56 15.24 18.87
CA SER A 18 36.55 16.58 18.24
C SER A 18 36.11 16.58 16.77
N ASP A 19 36.18 15.44 16.08
CA ASP A 19 35.67 15.29 14.70
C ASP A 19 34.16 15.01 14.67
N PHE A 20 33.60 14.52 15.78
CA PHE A 20 32.16 14.39 15.94
C PHE A 20 31.54 15.79 16.08
N GLY A 21 30.71 16.17 15.12
CA GLY A 21 30.01 17.46 15.14
C GLY A 21 30.72 18.61 14.41
N ARG A 22 31.95 18.42 13.91
CA ARG A 22 32.66 19.46 13.13
C ARG A 22 31.90 19.89 11.87
N LYS A 23 31.22 18.93 11.20
CA LYS A 23 30.27 19.23 10.11
C LYS A 23 29.02 20.00 10.60
N ARG A 24 28.55 19.75 11.82
CA ARG A 24 27.36 20.39 12.42
C ARG A 24 27.64 21.85 12.76
N ASN A 25 28.86 22.16 13.22
CA ASN A 25 29.31 23.53 13.48
C ASN A 25 29.63 24.30 12.19
N LYS A 26 30.18 23.65 11.15
CA LYS A 26 30.48 24.30 9.87
C LYS A 26 29.25 24.92 9.19
N TYR A 27 28.07 24.32 9.36
CA TYR A 27 26.81 24.79 8.76
C TYR A 27 25.85 25.39 9.80
N ARG A 28 26.36 25.74 11.00
CA ARG A 28 25.56 26.33 12.07
C ARG A 28 25.29 27.80 11.74
N GLY A 29 24.05 28.13 11.42
CA GLY A 29 23.63 29.50 11.07
C GLY A 29 23.64 29.82 9.58
N GLU A 30 24.19 28.94 8.73
CA GLU A 30 23.88 29.00 7.31
C GLU A 30 22.38 28.75 7.15
N PRO A 31 21.66 29.53 6.33
CA PRO A 31 20.31 29.19 5.96
C PRO A 31 20.42 27.82 5.31
N CYS A 32 20.05 26.78 6.05
CA CYS A 32 19.75 25.49 5.47
C CYS A 32 18.84 25.86 4.31
N LYS A 33 19.29 25.64 3.07
CA LYS A 33 18.43 25.70 1.91
C LYS A 33 17.37 24.68 2.28
N HIS A 34 16.30 25.15 2.91
CA HIS A 34 15.06 24.47 2.99
C HIS A 34 14.75 24.39 1.50
N HIS A 35 15.18 23.28 0.89
CA HIS A 35 14.38 22.66 -0.12
C HIS A 35 13.04 22.56 0.59
N LYS A 36 12.21 23.60 0.40
CA LYS A 36 10.77 23.50 0.50
C LYS A 36 10.57 22.24 -0.31
N ARG A 37 10.40 21.11 0.38
CA ARG A 37 10.06 19.85 -0.26
C ARG A 37 8.92 20.30 -1.14
N LYS A 38 9.13 20.34 -2.47
CA LYS A 38 8.08 20.72 -3.39
C LYS A 38 6.98 19.77 -3.00
N ARG A 39 5.99 20.24 -2.23
CA ARG A 39 4.87 19.42 -1.81
C ARG A 39 4.32 19.00 -3.16
N TYR A 40 4.43 17.72 -3.48
CA TYR A 40 3.92 17.16 -4.72
C TYR A 40 2.62 17.88 -5.02
N HIS A 41 2.54 18.51 -6.20
CA HIS A 41 1.42 19.36 -6.58
C HIS A 41 0.13 18.72 -6.07
N ARG A 42 -0.58 19.41 -5.18
CA ARG A 42 -1.89 18.99 -4.63
C ARG A 42 -2.88 18.62 -5.75
N ARG A 43 -2.62 19.10 -6.98
CA ARG A 43 -3.34 18.86 -8.23
C ARG A 43 -3.19 17.45 -8.84
N ILE A 44 -2.34 16.55 -8.32
CA ILE A 44 -2.28 15.15 -8.81
C ILE A 44 -3.62 14.40 -8.52
N GLY A 45 -4.48 14.95 -7.65
CA GLY A 45 -5.75 14.35 -7.21
C GLY A 45 -7.04 14.88 -7.86
N GLU A 46 -6.97 15.87 -8.75
CA GLU A 46 -8.17 16.36 -9.47
C GLU A 46 -8.30 15.61 -10.79
N LYS A 47 -8.76 14.36 -10.69
CA LYS A 47 -9.13 13.56 -11.86
C LYS A 47 -10.62 13.29 -11.81
N ASP A 48 -11.30 13.38 -12.95
CA ASP A 48 -12.71 12.99 -13.07
C ASP A 48 -12.90 11.49 -12.87
N SER A 49 -11.84 10.72 -13.09
CA SER A 49 -11.82 9.28 -12.93
C SER A 49 -10.46 8.77 -12.47
N ILE A 50 -10.50 7.65 -11.76
CA ILE A 50 -9.33 6.94 -11.27
C ILE A 50 -9.33 5.50 -11.78
N ILE A 51 -8.15 4.90 -11.85
CA ILE A 51 -7.99 3.50 -12.21
C ILE A 51 -7.83 2.70 -10.92
N ILE A 52 -8.73 1.74 -10.72
CA ILE A 52 -8.75 0.81 -9.60
C ILE A 52 -8.55 -0.61 -10.13
N TRP A 53 -7.90 -1.46 -9.36
CA TRP A 53 -7.89 -2.89 -9.60
C TRP A 53 -8.28 -3.64 -8.33
N VAL A 54 -9.05 -4.71 -8.45
CA VAL A 54 -9.66 -5.38 -7.29
C VAL A 54 -9.15 -6.81 -7.16
N GLN A 55 -8.62 -7.13 -5.99
CA GLN A 55 -8.29 -8.49 -5.59
C GLN A 55 -9.34 -9.01 -4.63
N GLN A 56 -9.67 -10.29 -4.72
CA GLN A 56 -10.42 -11.00 -3.71
C GLN A 56 -9.45 -11.83 -2.86
N LYS A 57 -9.57 -11.71 -1.55
CA LYS A 57 -8.95 -12.64 -0.61
C LYS A 57 -9.84 -13.84 -0.42
N LYS A 58 -9.31 -15.03 -0.65
CA LYS A 58 -9.97 -16.31 -0.40
C LYS A 58 -9.14 -17.15 0.56
N ASN A 59 -9.78 -18.10 1.22
CA ASN A 59 -9.05 -19.13 1.93
C ASN A 59 -8.38 -20.05 0.91
N MET A 60 -7.14 -20.43 1.20
CA MET A 60 -6.43 -21.42 0.40
C MET A 60 -7.17 -22.75 0.48
N THR A 61 -7.44 -23.34 -0.68
CA THR A 61 -7.97 -24.70 -0.80
C THR A 61 -6.99 -25.71 -0.21
N ARG A 62 -7.49 -26.83 0.31
CA ARG A 62 -6.65 -27.93 0.79
C ARG A 62 -5.64 -28.38 -0.26
N ASP A 63 -6.07 -28.53 -1.50
CA ASP A 63 -5.20 -28.98 -2.61
C ASP A 63 -4.09 -27.95 -2.89
N GLY A 64 -4.47 -26.67 -2.98
CA GLY A 64 -3.51 -25.58 -3.08
C GLY A 64 -2.46 -25.55 -1.95
N TYR A 65 -2.84 -25.91 -0.72
CA TYR A 65 -1.90 -26.03 0.40
C TYR A 65 -0.97 -27.25 0.27
N LEU A 66 -1.50 -28.37 -0.20
CA LEU A 66 -0.73 -29.61 -0.36
C LEU A 66 0.28 -29.53 -1.51
N ASN A 67 0.04 -28.69 -2.52
CA ASN A 67 0.98 -28.46 -3.63
C ASN A 67 2.34 -27.87 -3.18
N TRP A 68 2.41 -27.26 -2.00
CA TRP A 68 3.67 -26.75 -1.46
C TRP A 68 4.49 -27.83 -0.76
N LYS A 69 5.82 -27.69 -0.78
CA LYS A 69 6.74 -28.58 -0.04
C LYS A 69 6.41 -28.57 1.46
N SER A 70 6.41 -29.75 2.10
CA SER A 70 5.98 -29.95 3.49
C SER A 70 6.60 -28.99 4.50
N HIS A 71 7.90 -28.71 4.40
CA HIS A 71 8.63 -27.80 5.31
C HIS A 71 8.28 -26.32 5.14
N LEU A 72 7.67 -25.92 4.01
CA LEU A 72 7.20 -24.55 3.76
C LEU A 72 5.76 -24.35 4.24
N ARG A 73 4.95 -25.41 4.25
CA ARG A 73 3.51 -25.36 4.55
C ARG A 73 3.16 -24.63 5.86
N PRO A 74 3.81 -24.87 7.01
CA PRO A 74 3.49 -24.16 8.26
C PRO A 74 3.78 -22.66 8.21
N LYS A 75 4.65 -22.21 7.30
CA LYS A 75 5.05 -20.80 7.12
C LYS A 75 4.13 -20.05 6.15
N LEU A 76 3.21 -20.75 5.48
CA LEU A 76 2.31 -20.16 4.50
C LEU A 76 1.10 -19.51 5.18
N TYR A 77 0.73 -18.34 4.67
CA TYR A 77 -0.56 -17.76 4.99
C TYR A 77 -1.68 -18.61 4.38
N LYS A 78 -2.72 -18.88 5.18
CA LYS A 78 -3.90 -19.65 4.75
C LYS A 78 -4.86 -18.87 3.84
N GLU A 79 -4.50 -17.65 3.44
CA GLU A 79 -5.28 -16.80 2.54
C GLU A 79 -4.53 -16.61 1.22
N THR A 80 -5.21 -16.78 0.09
CA THR A 80 -4.72 -16.43 -1.24
C THR A 80 -5.40 -15.16 -1.75
N THR A 81 -4.76 -14.46 -2.69
CA THR A 81 -5.31 -13.28 -3.35
C THR A 81 -5.45 -13.53 -4.84
N ASP A 82 -6.68 -13.48 -5.34
CA ASP A 82 -7.00 -13.65 -6.76
C ASP A 82 -7.45 -12.32 -7.33
N TRP A 83 -7.05 -12.00 -8.55
CA TRP A 83 -7.59 -10.86 -9.28
C TRP A 83 -9.02 -11.15 -9.71
N LYS A 84 -9.96 -10.25 -9.39
CA LYS A 84 -11.36 -10.41 -9.81
C LYS A 84 -11.60 -10.00 -11.25
N SER A 85 -10.84 -9.01 -11.73
CA SER A 85 -10.88 -8.56 -13.12
C SER A 85 -9.52 -8.81 -13.76
N THR A 86 -9.54 -9.26 -15.01
CA THR A 86 -8.33 -9.43 -15.83
C THR A 86 -7.64 -8.09 -16.10
N LYS A 87 -8.41 -7.01 -16.16
CA LYS A 87 -7.94 -5.65 -16.40
C LYS A 87 -8.37 -4.71 -15.26
N PRO A 88 -7.59 -3.65 -15.00
CA PRO A 88 -8.01 -2.59 -14.09
C PRO A 88 -9.20 -1.81 -14.65
N ILE A 89 -10.03 -1.29 -13.77
CA ILE A 89 -11.28 -0.61 -14.10
C ILE A 89 -11.12 0.89 -13.86
N ARG A 90 -11.63 1.70 -14.77
CA ARG A 90 -11.68 3.16 -14.62
C ARG A 90 -13.02 3.55 -13.99
N VAL A 91 -12.97 4.22 -12.85
CA VAL A 91 -14.15 4.60 -12.04
C VAL A 91 -14.19 6.10 -11.92
N LYS A 92 -15.37 6.71 -12.07
CA LYS A 92 -15.53 8.15 -11.86
C LYS A 92 -15.34 8.49 -10.38
N THR A 93 -14.63 9.57 -10.09
CA THR A 93 -14.34 9.96 -8.72
C THR A 93 -15.61 10.24 -7.91
N ASN A 94 -16.63 10.85 -8.52
CA ASN A 94 -17.89 11.18 -7.85
C ASN A 94 -18.67 9.96 -7.33
N ASP A 95 -18.41 8.78 -7.90
CA ASP A 95 -19.08 7.53 -7.54
C ASP A 95 -18.42 6.84 -6.33
N ILE A 96 -17.24 7.31 -5.90
CA ILE A 96 -16.42 6.67 -4.86
C ILE A 96 -15.75 7.69 -3.92
N ASN A 97 -16.11 8.97 -4.02
CA ASN A 97 -15.49 10.06 -3.27
C ASN A 97 -15.77 10.05 -1.77
N THR A 98 -16.60 9.14 -1.27
CA THR A 98 -16.87 8.93 0.16
C THR A 98 -16.77 7.44 0.51
N LYS A 99 -16.60 7.13 1.81
CA LYS A 99 -16.57 5.74 2.31
C LYS A 99 -17.80 4.96 1.87
N SER A 100 -18.99 5.50 2.14
CA SER A 100 -20.27 4.87 1.80
C SER A 100 -20.43 4.63 0.30
N LYS A 101 -20.05 5.61 -0.53
CA LYS A 101 -20.11 5.44 -1.99
C LYS A 101 -19.13 4.39 -2.51
N LEU A 102 -17.91 4.35 -1.97
CA LEU A 102 -16.92 3.33 -2.32
C LEU A 102 -17.39 1.93 -1.89
N GLU A 103 -17.95 1.81 -0.67
CA GLU A 103 -18.54 0.57 -0.16
C GLU A 103 -19.69 0.09 -1.05
N GLY A 104 -20.63 1.00 -1.37
CA GLY A 104 -21.76 0.72 -2.24
C GLY A 104 -21.34 0.36 -3.66
N TYR A 105 -20.37 1.07 -4.24
CA TYR A 105 -19.83 0.76 -5.56
C TYR A 105 -19.24 -0.65 -5.62
N ILE A 106 -18.42 -1.02 -4.63
CA ILE A 106 -17.79 -2.34 -4.57
C ILE A 106 -18.81 -3.44 -4.26
N ALA A 107 -19.77 -3.19 -3.37
CA ALA A 107 -20.88 -4.12 -3.08
C ALA A 107 -21.82 -4.36 -4.28
N LYS A 108 -22.06 -3.33 -5.08
CA LYS A 108 -22.84 -3.42 -6.33
C LYS A 108 -22.08 -4.18 -7.42
N THR A 109 -20.77 -3.95 -7.51
CA THR A 109 -19.93 -4.53 -8.58
C THR A 109 -19.53 -5.97 -8.28
N TYR A 110 -19.33 -6.32 -7.02
CA TYR A 110 -18.81 -7.62 -6.61
C TYR A 110 -19.74 -8.31 -5.62
N TRP A 111 -20.18 -9.50 -6.00
CA TRP A 111 -21.15 -10.29 -5.25
C TRP A 111 -20.48 -11.10 -4.12
N CYS A 112 -21.09 -11.10 -2.94
CA CYS A 112 -20.78 -12.05 -1.88
C CYS A 112 -21.39 -13.40 -2.27
N GLY A 113 -20.57 -14.38 -2.66
CA GLY A 113 -21.01 -15.69 -3.19
C GLY A 113 -22.18 -16.35 -2.43
N LYS A 114 -22.82 -17.35 -3.06
CA LYS A 114 -24.07 -17.99 -2.60
C LYS A 114 -24.08 -18.47 -1.14
N ASP A 115 -22.91 -18.69 -0.54
CA ASP A 115 -22.78 -19.23 0.82
C ASP A 115 -23.02 -18.21 1.95
N GLY A 116 -23.34 -16.95 1.63
CA GLY A 116 -23.58 -15.89 2.63
C GLY A 116 -22.34 -15.47 3.45
N LYS A 117 -21.19 -16.12 3.24
CA LYS A 117 -19.96 -15.87 3.99
C LYS A 117 -19.30 -14.55 3.58
N PRO A 118 -18.89 -13.70 4.54
CA PRO A 118 -18.21 -12.44 4.25
C PRO A 118 -17.00 -12.64 3.34
N GLN A 119 -16.94 -11.89 2.23
CA GLN A 119 -15.81 -11.91 1.31
C GLN A 119 -14.98 -10.64 1.44
N LYS A 120 -13.66 -10.80 1.50
CA LYS A 120 -12.70 -9.71 1.61
C LYS A 120 -12.22 -9.29 0.21
N PHE A 121 -12.34 -8.01 -0.11
CA PHE A 121 -11.86 -7.40 -1.33
C PHE A 121 -10.79 -6.36 -1.02
N ILE A 122 -9.69 -6.39 -1.74
CA ILE A 122 -8.62 -5.41 -1.67
C ILE A 122 -8.73 -4.49 -2.88
N VAL A 123 -8.98 -3.22 -2.63
CA VAL A 123 -9.04 -2.19 -3.65
C VAL A 123 -7.63 -1.65 -3.83
N MET A 124 -7.07 -1.81 -5.03
CA MET A 124 -5.74 -1.38 -5.42
C MET A 124 -5.86 -0.12 -6.26
N GLY A 125 -4.99 0.85 -6.00
CA GLY A 125 -4.85 2.08 -6.76
C GLY A 125 -3.49 2.18 -7.40
N VAL A 126 -3.38 3.12 -8.34
CA VAL A 126 -2.10 3.42 -8.99
C VAL A 126 -1.33 4.45 -8.17
N SER A 127 -0.11 4.11 -7.77
CA SER A 127 0.86 5.04 -7.21
C SER A 127 1.94 5.32 -8.25
N HIS A 128 2.25 6.58 -8.49
CA HIS A 128 3.41 6.97 -9.31
C HIS A 128 4.71 6.78 -8.52
N GLY A 129 5.71 6.20 -9.16
CA GLY A 129 7.07 6.11 -8.65
C GLY A 129 7.85 7.42 -8.80
N LYS A 130 9.18 7.35 -8.64
CA LYS A 130 10.08 8.51 -8.83
C LYS A 130 10.10 8.99 -10.29
N THR A 131 9.81 8.12 -11.25
CA THR A 131 9.78 8.41 -12.70
C THR A 131 8.35 8.45 -13.23
N LYS A 132 8.10 9.22 -14.30
CA LYS A 132 6.77 9.40 -14.90
C LYS A 132 6.13 8.08 -15.37
N THR A 133 6.94 7.12 -15.80
CA THR A 133 6.52 5.85 -16.40
C THR A 133 6.38 4.70 -15.39
N HIS A 134 6.92 4.84 -14.18
CA HIS A 134 6.85 3.77 -13.19
C HIS A 134 5.52 3.85 -12.43
N PHE A 135 4.63 2.92 -12.77
CA PHE A 135 3.37 2.71 -12.08
C PHE A 135 3.48 1.50 -11.15
N LYS A 136 3.07 1.70 -9.89
CA LYS A 136 2.98 0.60 -8.91
C LYS A 136 1.55 0.49 -8.40
N TRP A 137 1.00 -0.71 -8.43
CA TRP A 137 -0.27 -1.02 -7.77
C TRP A 137 -0.08 -1.06 -6.27
N VAL A 138 -0.93 -0.34 -5.56
CA VAL A 138 -0.87 -0.27 -4.12
C VAL A 138 -2.25 -0.38 -3.51
N LYS A 139 -2.36 -1.20 -2.47
CA LYS A 139 -3.55 -1.30 -1.63
C LYS A 139 -4.00 0.08 -1.14
N ILE A 140 -5.20 0.49 -1.55
CA ILE A 140 -5.90 1.67 -1.05
C ILE A 140 -6.64 1.31 0.24
N CYS A 141 -7.50 0.29 0.16
CA CYS A 141 -8.34 -0.16 1.25
C CYS A 141 -8.69 -1.65 1.15
N THR A 142 -9.24 -2.20 2.23
CA THR A 142 -9.90 -3.51 2.25
C THR A 142 -11.35 -3.33 2.61
N ILE A 143 -12.24 -3.92 1.82
CA ILE A 143 -13.68 -3.91 2.00
C ILE A 143 -14.12 -5.35 2.25
N ILE A 144 -14.94 -5.57 3.26
CA ILE A 144 -15.69 -6.82 3.42
C ILE A 144 -17.09 -6.62 2.88
N ILE A 145 -17.51 -7.54 2.01
CA ILE A 145 -18.89 -7.60 1.53
C ILE A 145 -19.56 -8.77 2.23
N LYS A 146 -20.73 -8.51 2.81
CA LYS A 146 -21.61 -9.51 3.44
C LYS A 146 -22.93 -9.55 2.68
N GLY A 147 -23.46 -10.75 2.45
CA GLY A 147 -24.83 -10.92 1.98
C GLY A 147 -25.80 -10.70 3.14
N THR A 148 -26.81 -9.87 2.93
CA THR A 148 -27.94 -9.65 3.85
C THR A 148 -29.25 -9.89 3.08
N PRO A 149 -30.40 -10.08 3.77
CA PRO A 149 -31.69 -10.25 3.09
C PRO A 149 -32.05 -9.10 2.15
N GLU A 150 -31.57 -7.89 2.44
CA GLU A 150 -31.78 -6.67 1.65
C GLU A 150 -30.78 -6.51 0.50
N GLY A 151 -29.78 -7.39 0.39
CA GLY A 151 -28.74 -7.36 -0.64
C GLY A 151 -27.32 -7.39 -0.08
N ASN A 152 -26.33 -7.03 -0.91
CA ASN A 152 -24.93 -7.00 -0.50
C ASN A 152 -24.60 -5.70 0.22
N VAL A 153 -24.03 -5.81 1.42
CA VAL A 153 -23.56 -4.68 2.21
C VAL A 153 -22.04 -4.71 2.29
N GLY A 154 -21.40 -3.62 1.87
CA GLY A 154 -19.95 -3.42 1.94
C GLY A 154 -19.54 -2.65 3.20
N SER A 155 -18.43 -3.02 3.82
CA SER A 155 -17.85 -2.31 4.96
C SER A 155 -16.33 -2.25 4.86
N ILE A 156 -15.76 -1.06 4.94
CA ILE A 156 -14.30 -0.85 4.92
C ILE A 156 -13.68 -1.21 6.27
N ILE A 157 -12.69 -2.10 6.25
CA ILE A 157 -11.95 -2.55 7.45
C ILE A 157 -10.56 -1.91 7.54
N ASP A 158 -9.94 -1.62 6.41
CA ASP A 158 -8.64 -0.94 6.37
C ASP A 158 -8.69 0.19 5.36
N ASN A 159 -8.40 1.41 5.80
CA ASN A 159 -8.46 2.63 5.00
C ASN A 159 -7.19 3.49 5.11
N LYS A 160 -6.08 2.96 5.61
CA LYS A 160 -4.86 3.74 5.94
C LYS A 160 -4.32 4.62 4.79
N ARG A 161 -4.62 4.28 3.54
CA ARG A 161 -4.17 5.05 2.37
C ARG A 161 -5.26 5.89 1.73
N LEU A 162 -6.54 5.68 2.04
CA LEU A 162 -7.65 6.43 1.43
C LEU A 162 -7.47 7.94 1.61
N SER A 163 -7.03 8.37 2.80
CA SER A 163 -6.80 9.80 3.09
C SER A 163 -5.66 10.45 2.31
N LYS A 164 -4.76 9.66 1.72
CA LYS A 164 -3.66 10.18 0.89
C LYS A 164 -4.10 10.51 -0.53
N TYR A 165 -5.30 10.07 -0.91
CA TYR A 165 -5.85 10.33 -2.21
C TYR A 165 -6.74 11.57 -2.15
N GLY A 166 -6.35 12.62 -2.89
CA GLY A 166 -7.06 13.90 -2.91
C GLY A 166 -8.50 13.83 -3.44
N TRP A 167 -8.89 12.71 -4.07
CA TRP A 167 -10.23 12.48 -4.58
C TRP A 167 -11.23 11.93 -3.53
N PHE A 168 -10.76 11.45 -2.38
CA PHE A 168 -11.58 10.70 -1.40
C PHE A 168 -12.28 11.56 -0.33
N TYR A 169 -12.11 12.88 -0.37
CA TYR A 169 -12.82 13.81 0.51
C TYR A 169 -13.36 15.02 -0.26
N LYS A 170 -13.73 14.80 -1.53
CA LYS A 170 -14.48 15.79 -2.30
C LYS A 170 -15.93 15.69 -1.86
N ASN A 171 -16.40 16.63 -1.06
CA ASN A 171 -17.83 16.90 -0.89
C ASN A 171 -18.30 17.68 -2.11
#